data_AF-A0A1L7LM52-F1
#
_entry.id   AF-A0A1L7LM52-F1
#
_cell.length_a   1.000
_cell.length_b   1.000
_cell.length_c   1.000
_cell.angle_alpha   90.00
_cell.angle_beta   90.00
_cell.angle_gamma   90.00
#
_symmetry.space_group_name_H-M   'P 1'
#
loop_
_entity.id
_entity.type
_entity.pdbx_description
1 polymer ?
#
loop_
_entity_poly.entity_id
_entity_poly.type
_entity_poly.pdbx_seq_one_letter_code
_entity_poly.pdbx_strand_id
1 'polypeptide(L)' 'MLSPKLGRAVLFSYPILLLISLLLPIKNIKLIVFMIFMIENILVLIFYWKSKHLS' A
#
# COMPACT_ATOMS: atom_id res chain seq x y z
N MET A 1 4.50 -13.23 -11.00
CA MET A 1 5.23 -12.15 -10.30
C MET A 1 4.44 -10.86 -10.41
N LEU A 2 4.24 -10.12 -9.31
CA LEU A 2 3.75 -8.74 -9.38
C LEU A 2 4.61 -7.99 -10.40
N SER A 3 3.97 -7.33 -11.38
CA SER A 3 4.72 -6.60 -12.40
C SER A 3 5.70 -5.65 -11.68
N PRO A 4 6.98 -5.57 -12.07
CA PRO A 4 7.98 -4.71 -11.42
C PRO A 4 7.56 -3.24 -11.29
N LYS A 5 6.56 -2.81 -12.08
CA LYS A 5 5.92 -1.49 -12.00
C LYS A 5 5.01 -1.34 -10.76
N LEU A 6 4.23 -2.36 -10.42
CA LEU A 6 3.32 -2.36 -9.25
C LEU A 6 4.09 -2.44 -7.93
N GLY A 7 5.12 -3.29 -7.85
CA GLY A 7 5.94 -3.39 -6.63
C GLY A 7 6.66 -2.08 -6.30
N ARG A 8 7.13 -1.36 -7.33
CA ARG A 8 7.74 -0.02 -7.15
C ARG A 8 6.71 1.03 -6.72
N ALA A 9 5.49 0.98 -7.25
CA ALA A 9 4.43 1.91 -6.85
C ALA A 9 4.07 1.76 -5.36
N VAL A 10 3.97 0.53 -4.86
CA VAL A 10 3.71 0.24 -3.43
C VAL A 10 4.89 0.66 -2.55
N LEU A 11 6.13 0.44 -3.00
CA LEU A 11 7.30 0.91 -2.24
C LEU A 11 7.38 2.45 -2.18
N PHE A 12 6.98 3.14 -3.25
CA PHE A 12 6.94 4.60 -3.30
C PHE A 12 5.76 5.20 -2.53
N SER A 13 4.66 4.47 -2.35
CA SER A 13 3.51 4.98 -1.58
C SER A 13 3.85 5.13 -0.09
N TYR A 14 4.74 4.29 0.47
CA TYR A 14 5.12 4.34 1.88
C TYR A 14 5.69 5.67 2.37
N PRO A 15 6.75 6.25 1.76
CA PRO A 15 7.26 7.55 2.19
C PRO A 15 6.22 8.68 2.01
N ILE A 16 5.36 8.58 0.99
CA ILE A 16 4.29 9.56 0.72
C ILE A 16 3.21 9.50 1.81
N LEU A 17 2.74 8.30 2.16
CA LEU A 17 1.79 8.05 3.23
C LEU A 17 2.31 8.53 4.59
N LEU A 18 3.61 8.36 4.84
CA LEU A 18 4.28 8.80 6.05
C LEU A 18 4.38 10.34 6.10
N LEU A 19 4.74 10.99 4.99
CA LEU A 19 4.73 12.45 4.83
C LEU A 19 3.32 13.04 5.07
N ILE A 20 2.28 12.43 4.48
CA ILE A 20 0.88 12.84 4.65
C ILE A 20 0.48 12.74 6.13
N SER A 21 0.87 11.68 6.83
CA SER A 21 0.60 11.51 8.26
C SER A 21 1.25 12.58 9.14
N LEU A 22 2.33 13.22 8.67
CA LEU A 22 3.16 14.14 9.45
C LEU A 22 2.82 15.60 9.15
N LEU A 23 2.45 15.92 7.90
CA LEU A 23 2.10 17.28 7.46
C LEU A 23 0.67 17.71 7.81
N LEU A 24 -0.28 16.78 7.86
CA LEU A 24 -1.68 17.10 8.09
C LEU A 24 -2.05 16.85 9.56
N PRO A 25 -2.36 17.89 10.36
CA PRO A 25 -2.74 17.75 11.76
C PRO A 25 -4.21 17.31 11.91
N ILE A 26 -4.61 16.28 11.16
CA ILE A 26 -5.95 15.70 11.22
C ILE A 26 -5.93 14.63 12.31
N LYS A 27 -6.83 14.76 13.30
CA LYS A 27 -6.92 13.88 14.49
C LYS A 27 -6.91 12.38 14.14
N ASN A 28 -7.46 12.02 12.98
CA ASN A 28 -7.62 10.64 12.51
C ASN A 28 -6.70 10.29 11.32
N ILE A 29 -5.71 11.14 10.97
CA ILE A 29 -4.83 10.91 9.80
C ILE A 29 -4.11 9.56 9.89
N LYS A 30 -3.63 9.19 11.08
CA LYS A 30 -2.91 7.94 11.33
C LYS A 30 -3.79 6.72 11.07
N LEU A 31 -5.07 6.81 11.40
CA LEU A 31 -6.07 5.76 11.16
C LEU A 31 -6.37 5.59 9.67
N ILE A 32 -6.47 6.70 8.94
CA ILE A 32 -6.67 6.72 7.49
C ILE A 32 -5.46 6.12 6.77
N VAL A 33 -4.25 6.57 7.15
CA VAL A 33 -2.98 6.07 6.61
C VAL A 33 -2.84 4.56 6.88
N PHE A 34 -3.19 4.10 8.08
CA PHE A 34 -3.21 2.68 8.43
C PHE A 34 -4.20 1.87 7.58
N MET A 35 -5.42 2.39 7.37
CA MET A 35 -6.40 1.73 6.49
C MET A 35 -5.90 1.61 5.05
N ILE A 36 -5.30 2.66 4.50
CA ILE A 36 -4.73 2.63 3.14
C ILE A 36 -3.61 1.58 3.07
N PHE A 37 -2.73 1.53 4.05
CA PHE A 37 -1.64 0.56 4.13
C PHE A 37 -2.14 -0.90 4.18
N MET A 38 -3.22 -1.14 4.93
CA MET A 38 -3.88 -2.46 4.99
C MET A 38 -4.49 -2.85 3.64
N ILE A 39 -5.18 -1.93 2.97
CA ILE A 39 -5.77 -2.17 1.64
C ILE A 39 -4.69 -2.49 0.61
N GLU A 40 -3.59 -1.73 0.59
CA GLU A 40 -2.45 -2.00 -0.30
C GLU A 40 -1.86 -3.39 -0.08
N ASN A 41 -1.68 -3.82 1.18
CA ASN A 41 -1.18 -5.15 1.50
C ASN A 41 -2.14 -6.25 1.06
N ILE A 42 -3.45 -6.09 1.28
CA ILE A 42 -4.47 -7.05 0.83
C ILE A 42 -4.44 -7.17 -0.71
N LEU A 43 -4.36 -6.04 -1.42
CA LEU A 43 -4.22 -6.02 -2.88
C LEU A 43 -2.99 -6.79 -3.35
N VAL A 44 -1.83 -6.53 -2.74
CA VAL A 44 -0.58 -7.25 -3.02
C VAL A 44 -0.75 -8.74 -2.76
N LEU A 45 -1.40 -9.12 -1.66
CA LEU A 45 -1.66 -10.52 -1.30
C LEU A 45 -2.55 -11.21 -2.34
N ILE A 46 -3.64 -10.56 -2.76
CA ILE A 46 -4.56 -11.06 -3.79
C ILE A 46 -3.83 -11.23 -5.12
N PHE A 47 -3.03 -10.24 -5.53
CA PHE A 47 -2.24 -10.33 -6.76
C PHE A 47 -1.18 -11.43 -6.69
N TYR A 48 -0.54 -11.61 -5.54
CA TYR A 48 0.40 -12.70 -5.32
C TYR A 48 -0.29 -14.06 -5.40
N TRP A 49 -1.44 -14.22 -4.73
CA TRP A 49 -2.19 -15.47 -4.72
C TRP A 49 -2.74 -15.82 -6.10
N LYS A 50 -3.31 -14.83 -6.80
CA LYS A 50 -3.72 -14.94 -8.20
C LYS A 50 -2.54 -15.35 -9.10
N SER A 51 -1.38 -14.73 -8.93
CA SER A 51 -0.17 -15.08 -9.69
C SER A 51 0.35 -16.49 -9.39
N LYS A 52 0.05 -17.04 -8.21
CA LYS A 52 0.47 -18.40 -7.81
C LYS A 52 -0.51 -19.48 -8.29
N HIS A 53 -1.78 -19.14 -8.48
CA HIS A 53 -2.80 -20.08 -8.99
C HIS A 53 -2.95 -20.05 -10.53
N LEU A 54 -2.50 -18.99 -11.20
CA LEU A 54 -2.48 -18.87 -12.67
C LEU A 54 -1.11 -19.21 -13.29
N SER A 55 -0.16 -19.69 -12.50
CA SER A 55 1.13 -20.23 -12.95
C SER A 55 1.13 -21.74 -12.84
#